data_AF-A0A2T0R5K7-F1
#
_entry.id   AF-A0A2T0R5K7-F1
#
_cell.length_a   1.000
_cell.length_b   1.000
_cell.length_c   1.000
_cell.angle_alpha   90.00
_cell.angle_beta   90.00
_cell.angle_gamma   90.00
#
_symmetry.space_group_name_H-M   'P 1'
#
loop_
_entity.id
_entity.type
_entity.pdbx_description
1 polymer ?
#
loop_
_entity_poly.entity_id
_entity_poly.type
_entity_poly.pdbx_seq_one_letter_code
_entity_poly.pdbx_strand_id
1 'polypeptide(L)'
;MSTAPLSRRFSALAATAAPGSRTARFVTAVSRAHVRVHRATGGRLGGAMGPVEIALLTTTGRRSGAPRTSALACFRFPEFGDQLVLVASNAGAARHPAWFHNALAHPDVRLERRGRSEDLRARPATEAERAVLWPLVVAAADTYAAYQELTDRRIPLLLLEPRPAPRTAAEGLQLLAELGKHLDGDVHLPGTPRYAELAAPWNVTVPVTPAAVVAARSARDVAAAVRTAGSLGLTVAVQRTGHGACPVDRGTLLVHTGGLDGCSIDPVARTARVGAGSLWTGVVAAAAEHGLAAPCGSAPGVGVAGFLTGGGLGPLARTIGPSSDLVRAFDVVTGDGELRHVTPETEPDLFWGLRGGKATLGIVTAVEVELLPITEVLGGALWFAAERAGTVLHRWARWCADLPTQATTSVVLAQLPPLPDLPPALAGRSVVGVRFVWTGGTGDGERLLEPLRELAPVLDTVAVMPYAAIGSVHADPTDPVPATERSGLLTELPPAAVDALLAVAGPDSGTPLLAVELRQLGGAVAAAPAHPSALCHRDAGFTVLTLGLALPGAPDAGAAGEAVLDALRDWSHPGALPNFAGGDDPARFARCYDDETRTRLRDLGDRYDRHRVLATGRVVRG
;
A
#
# COMPACT_ATOMS: atom_id res chain seq x y z
N MET A 1 13.11 -34.45 -48.70
CA MET A 1 11.63 -34.53 -48.69
C MET A 1 11.09 -33.60 -47.60
N SER A 2 10.27 -32.62 -47.98
CA SER A 2 9.78 -31.56 -47.08
C SER A 2 8.82 -32.10 -46.02
N THR A 3 9.12 -31.90 -44.74
CA THR A 3 8.30 -32.27 -43.57
C THR A 3 7.19 -31.25 -43.26
N ALA A 4 7.10 -30.16 -44.04
CA ALA A 4 6.15 -29.07 -43.86
C ALA A 4 4.64 -29.43 -43.84
N PRO A 5 4.12 -30.43 -44.60
CA PRO A 5 2.68 -30.69 -44.61
C PRO A 5 2.18 -31.42 -43.36
N LEU A 6 3.02 -32.23 -42.69
CA LEU A 6 2.66 -32.95 -41.46
C LEU A 6 2.72 -32.03 -40.23
N SER A 7 3.71 -31.13 -40.15
CA SER A 7 3.85 -30.17 -39.05
C SER A 7 2.72 -29.13 -39.05
N ARG A 8 2.28 -28.64 -40.21
CA ARG A 8 1.11 -27.75 -40.34
C ARG A 8 -0.18 -28.43 -39.89
N ARG A 9 -0.40 -29.70 -40.27
CA ARG A 9 -1.57 -30.49 -39.84
C ARG A 9 -1.58 -30.74 -38.32
N PHE A 10 -0.42 -31.05 -37.73
CA PHE A 10 -0.31 -31.23 -36.27
C PHE A 10 -0.52 -29.91 -35.51
N SER A 11 0.03 -28.80 -35.98
CA SER A 11 -0.15 -27.47 -35.37
C SER A 11 -1.60 -27.00 -35.44
N ALA A 12 -2.28 -27.19 -36.58
CA ALA A 12 -3.70 -26.90 -36.72
C ALA A 12 -4.57 -27.76 -35.78
N LEU A 13 -4.25 -29.05 -35.67
CA LEU A 13 -4.92 -29.98 -34.74
C LEU A 13 -4.72 -29.59 -33.27
N ALA A 14 -3.52 -29.09 -32.91
CA ALA A 14 -3.20 -28.61 -31.57
C ALA A 14 -3.92 -27.29 -31.23
N ALA A 15 -4.06 -26.38 -32.20
CA ALA A 15 -4.69 -25.08 -32.03
C ALA A 15 -6.21 -25.18 -31.75
N THR A 16 -6.88 -26.17 -32.35
CA THR A 16 -8.34 -26.35 -32.25
C THR A 16 -8.78 -27.36 -31.19
N ALA A 17 -7.85 -28.02 -30.51
CA ALA A 17 -8.18 -29.07 -29.54
C ALA A 17 -8.85 -28.49 -28.27
N ALA A 18 -10.09 -28.90 -28.01
CA ALA A 18 -10.81 -28.52 -26.80
C ALA A 18 -10.11 -29.07 -25.53
N PRO A 19 -10.08 -28.32 -24.42
CA PRO A 19 -9.49 -28.77 -23.16
C PRO A 19 -10.06 -30.11 -22.71
N GLY A 20 -9.20 -31.06 -22.30
CA GLY A 20 -9.62 -32.38 -21.81
C GLY A 20 -10.00 -33.42 -22.87
N SER A 21 -10.12 -33.02 -24.15
CA SER A 21 -10.45 -33.91 -25.28
C SER A 21 -9.39 -35.00 -25.53
N ARG A 22 -9.78 -36.09 -26.20
CA ARG A 22 -8.84 -37.15 -26.65
C ARG A 22 -7.73 -36.57 -27.52
N THR A 23 -8.06 -35.62 -28.39
CA THR A 23 -7.10 -34.90 -29.24
C THR A 23 -6.11 -34.08 -28.42
N ALA A 24 -6.57 -33.35 -27.40
CA ALA A 24 -5.69 -32.59 -26.50
C ALA A 24 -4.74 -33.51 -25.70
N ARG A 25 -5.23 -34.68 -25.25
CA ARG A 25 -4.39 -35.69 -24.56
C ARG A 25 -3.33 -36.27 -25.50
N PHE A 26 -3.69 -36.54 -26.75
CA PHE A 26 -2.76 -37.01 -27.79
C PHE A 26 -1.67 -35.97 -28.09
N VAL A 27 -2.04 -34.71 -28.33
CA VAL A 27 -1.09 -33.61 -28.54
C VAL A 27 -0.15 -33.46 -27.34
N THR A 28 -0.69 -33.51 -26.11
CA THR A 28 0.12 -33.45 -24.88
C THR A 28 1.10 -34.61 -24.77
N ALA A 29 0.70 -35.82 -25.14
CA ALA A 29 1.57 -37.00 -25.12
C ALA A 29 2.71 -36.87 -26.14
N VAL A 30 2.42 -36.40 -27.35
CA VAL A 30 3.42 -36.14 -28.39
C VAL A 30 4.40 -35.04 -27.96
N SER A 31 3.92 -33.92 -27.38
CA SER A 31 4.80 -32.88 -26.84
C SER A 31 5.69 -33.39 -25.70
N ARG A 32 5.16 -34.22 -24.79
CA ARG A 32 5.96 -34.84 -23.71
C ARG A 32 7.02 -35.80 -24.25
N ALA A 33 6.68 -36.57 -25.28
CA ALA A 33 7.63 -37.45 -25.96
C ALA A 33 8.74 -36.64 -26.65
N HIS A 34 8.38 -35.55 -27.34
CA HIS A 34 9.36 -34.64 -27.97
C HIS A 34 10.31 -34.03 -26.95
N VAL A 35 9.82 -33.53 -25.81
CA VAL A 35 10.66 -33.01 -24.72
C VAL A 35 11.62 -34.08 -24.19
N ARG A 36 11.14 -35.31 -23.97
CA ARG A 36 11.99 -36.42 -23.48
C ARG A 36 13.08 -36.79 -24.49
N VAL A 37 12.75 -36.88 -25.77
CA VAL A 37 13.71 -37.21 -26.85
C VAL A 37 14.74 -36.09 -27.02
N HIS A 38 14.32 -34.83 -26.98
CA HIS A 38 15.21 -33.68 -27.08
C HIS A 38 16.22 -33.68 -25.91
N ARG A 39 15.75 -33.86 -24.66
CA ARG A 39 16.63 -33.95 -23.49
C ARG A 39 17.58 -35.14 -23.54
N ALA A 40 17.08 -36.34 -23.86
CA ALA A 40 17.89 -37.55 -23.91
C ALA A 40 19.01 -37.49 -24.96
N THR A 41 18.85 -36.64 -25.98
CA THR A 41 19.78 -36.54 -27.11
C THR A 41 20.56 -35.23 -27.13
N GLY A 42 20.36 -34.35 -26.13
CA GLY A 42 20.94 -33.01 -26.11
C GLY A 42 20.50 -32.16 -27.31
N GLY A 43 19.30 -32.39 -27.85
CA GLY A 43 18.78 -31.73 -29.05
C GLY A 43 19.27 -32.31 -30.39
N ARG A 44 20.06 -33.39 -30.41
CA ARG A 44 20.48 -34.05 -31.66
C ARG A 44 19.30 -34.64 -32.44
N LEU A 45 18.26 -35.07 -31.75
CA LEU A 45 16.97 -35.47 -32.34
C LEU A 45 15.88 -34.53 -31.84
N GLY A 46 15.17 -33.89 -32.77
CA GLY A 46 14.08 -32.94 -32.46
C GLY A 46 14.51 -31.53 -32.06
N GLY A 47 15.80 -31.18 -32.14
CA GLY A 47 16.34 -29.83 -31.88
C GLY A 47 16.40 -28.91 -33.09
N ALA A 48 15.90 -29.33 -34.25
CA ALA A 48 15.77 -28.50 -35.44
C ALA A 48 14.52 -28.88 -36.24
N MET A 49 13.90 -27.89 -36.89
CA MET A 49 12.81 -28.06 -37.85
C MET A 49 13.19 -27.33 -39.14
N GLY A 50 13.80 -28.05 -40.08
CA GLY A 50 14.44 -27.43 -41.25
C GLY A 50 15.61 -26.53 -40.81
N PRO A 51 15.68 -25.26 -41.26
CA PRO A 51 16.75 -24.34 -40.85
C PRO A 51 16.54 -23.74 -39.45
N VAL A 52 15.39 -23.98 -38.82
CA VAL A 52 15.01 -23.34 -37.54
C VAL A 52 15.40 -24.21 -36.35
N GLU A 53 16.13 -23.62 -35.40
CA GLU A 53 16.50 -24.28 -34.15
C GLU A 53 15.29 -24.40 -33.21
N ILE A 54 15.17 -25.55 -32.54
CA ILE A 54 14.14 -25.79 -31.52
C ILE A 54 14.80 -25.84 -30.14
N ALA A 55 14.36 -24.96 -29.25
CA ALA A 55 14.79 -24.88 -27.86
C ALA A 55 13.65 -25.26 -26.91
N LEU A 56 14.00 -25.79 -25.74
CA LEU A 56 13.03 -26.03 -24.68
C LEU A 56 13.04 -24.84 -23.71
N LEU A 57 11.95 -24.09 -23.69
CA LEU A 57 11.75 -23.01 -22.73
C LEU A 57 11.01 -23.52 -21.51
N THR A 58 11.63 -23.45 -20.34
CA THR A 58 10.99 -23.69 -19.05
C THR A 58 10.61 -22.37 -18.41
N THR A 59 9.32 -22.21 -18.13
CA THR A 59 8.71 -21.04 -17.48
C THR A 59 8.07 -21.43 -16.16
N THR A 60 7.91 -20.49 -15.23
CA THR A 60 7.18 -20.72 -13.97
C THR A 60 5.70 -20.46 -14.18
N GLY A 61 4.83 -21.42 -13.84
CA GLY A 61 3.38 -21.28 -14.04
C GLY A 61 2.79 -20.16 -13.19
N ARG A 62 2.32 -19.07 -13.80
CA ARG A 62 1.88 -17.83 -13.11
C ARG A 62 0.81 -17.99 -12.03
N ARG A 63 0.03 -19.07 -12.07
CA ARG A 63 -1.01 -19.40 -11.07
C ARG A 63 -0.61 -20.52 -10.12
N SER A 64 0.32 -21.37 -10.54
CA SER A 64 0.62 -22.64 -9.85
C SER A 64 2.01 -22.70 -9.23
N GLY A 65 2.92 -21.79 -9.56
CA GLY A 65 4.34 -21.85 -9.18
C GLY A 65 5.14 -22.99 -9.82
N ALA A 66 4.49 -24.02 -10.34
CA ALA A 66 5.17 -25.19 -10.92
C ALA A 66 5.87 -24.88 -12.27
N PRO A 67 7.04 -25.49 -12.54
CA PRO A 67 7.75 -25.33 -13.81
C PRO A 67 6.97 -25.94 -14.99
N ARG A 68 6.98 -25.24 -16.14
CA ARG A 68 6.28 -25.60 -17.38
C ARG A 68 7.24 -25.47 -18.56
N THR A 69 7.53 -26.59 -19.22
CA THR A 69 8.43 -26.64 -20.38
C THR A 69 7.64 -26.67 -21.69
N SER A 70 8.02 -25.82 -22.64
CA SER A 70 7.49 -25.77 -24.01
C SER A 70 8.62 -25.87 -25.03
N ALA A 71 8.46 -26.68 -26.06
CA ALA A 71 9.39 -26.72 -27.20
C ALA A 71 9.01 -25.61 -28.20
N LEU A 72 9.95 -24.71 -28.50
CA LEU A 72 9.70 -23.50 -29.27
C LEU A 72 10.78 -23.32 -30.34
N ALA A 73 10.37 -22.77 -31.49
CA ALA A 73 11.31 -22.22 -32.44
C ALA A 73 12.09 -21.06 -31.80
N CYS A 74 13.40 -21.10 -31.96
CA CYS A 74 14.34 -20.13 -31.42
C CYS A 74 15.14 -19.54 -32.57
N PHE A 75 15.11 -18.22 -32.69
CA PHE A 75 15.79 -17.47 -33.74
C PHE A 75 16.94 -16.65 -33.17
N ARG A 76 17.93 -16.38 -34.01
CA ARG A 76 19.04 -15.46 -33.73
C ARG A 76 19.34 -14.67 -34.99
N PHE A 77 19.53 -13.37 -34.83
CA PHE A 77 19.84 -12.47 -35.93
C PHE A 77 21.11 -11.68 -35.60
N PRO A 78 22.25 -11.93 -36.29
CA PRO A 78 23.51 -11.24 -36.03
C PRO A 78 23.40 -9.71 -36.16
N GLU A 79 22.58 -9.25 -37.11
CA GLU A 79 22.24 -7.84 -37.35
C GLU A 79 21.53 -7.18 -36.15
N PHE A 80 21.06 -7.99 -35.19
CA PHE A 80 20.36 -7.57 -33.98
C PHE A 80 21.07 -8.11 -32.72
N GLY A 81 22.40 -7.97 -32.69
CA GLY A 81 23.20 -8.32 -31.50
C GLY A 81 23.22 -9.81 -31.16
N ASP A 82 22.84 -10.69 -32.10
CA ASP A 82 22.81 -12.15 -31.94
C ASP A 82 21.89 -12.62 -30.77
N GLN A 83 20.89 -11.77 -30.46
CA GLN A 83 19.90 -11.97 -29.40
C GLN A 83 18.95 -13.13 -29.73
N LEU A 84 18.53 -13.86 -28.69
CA LEU A 84 17.62 -15.00 -28.84
C LEU A 84 16.17 -14.50 -28.90
N VAL A 85 15.45 -14.90 -29.96
CA VAL A 85 14.06 -14.48 -30.21
C VAL A 85 13.15 -15.70 -30.23
N LEU A 86 12.08 -15.65 -29.44
CA LEU A 86 10.99 -16.63 -29.42
C LEU A 86 9.71 -16.00 -29.95
N VAL A 87 8.87 -16.82 -30.60
CA VAL A 87 7.64 -16.35 -31.24
C VAL A 87 6.41 -16.93 -30.53
N ALA A 88 5.59 -16.07 -29.92
CA ALA A 88 4.37 -16.46 -29.22
C ALA A 88 3.17 -16.63 -30.19
N SER A 89 3.38 -17.44 -31.23
CA SER A 89 2.40 -17.61 -32.32
C SER A 89 1.17 -18.42 -31.90
N ASN A 90 1.33 -19.39 -31.00
CA ASN A 90 0.27 -20.34 -30.63
C ASN A 90 -0.46 -20.93 -31.88
N ALA A 91 0.30 -21.18 -32.95
CA ALA A 91 -0.21 -21.62 -34.25
C ALA A 91 -1.33 -20.74 -34.84
N GLY A 92 -1.31 -19.43 -34.59
CA GLY A 92 -2.31 -18.49 -35.09
C GLY A 92 -3.62 -18.49 -34.31
N ALA A 93 -3.69 -19.11 -33.14
CA ALA A 93 -4.90 -19.04 -32.31
C ALA A 93 -5.16 -17.63 -31.78
N ALA A 94 -6.44 -17.28 -31.58
CA ALA A 94 -6.89 -15.97 -31.07
C ALA A 94 -6.35 -15.59 -29.68
N ARG A 95 -5.78 -16.54 -28.93
CA ARG A 95 -5.15 -16.32 -27.61
C ARG A 95 -3.64 -16.56 -27.66
N HIS A 96 -2.90 -15.80 -26.85
CA HIS A 96 -1.47 -16.05 -26.61
C HIS A 96 -1.25 -17.42 -25.93
N PRO A 97 -0.08 -18.04 -26.14
CA PRO A 97 0.23 -19.31 -25.50
C PRO A 97 0.48 -19.12 -24.00
N ALA A 98 0.16 -20.12 -23.19
CA ALA A 98 0.29 -20.02 -21.73
C ALA A 98 1.71 -19.70 -21.25
N TRP A 99 2.74 -20.21 -21.94
CA TRP A 99 4.14 -19.93 -21.61
C TRP A 99 4.50 -18.44 -21.77
N PHE A 100 3.85 -17.71 -22.69
CA PHE A 100 4.07 -16.27 -22.85
C PHE A 100 3.60 -15.51 -21.63
N HIS A 101 2.38 -15.79 -21.14
CA HIS A 101 1.87 -15.19 -19.91
C HIS A 101 2.67 -15.60 -18.67
N ASN A 102 3.19 -16.83 -18.64
CA ASN A 102 4.10 -17.26 -17.57
C ASN A 102 5.40 -16.45 -17.58
N ALA A 103 6.01 -16.26 -18.75
CA ALA A 103 7.25 -15.50 -18.89
C ALA A 103 7.07 -13.99 -18.62
N LEU A 104 5.88 -13.42 -18.85
CA LEU A 104 5.58 -12.05 -18.43
C LEU A 104 5.46 -11.92 -16.91
N ALA A 105 4.87 -12.90 -16.25
CA ALA A 105 4.72 -12.90 -14.78
C ALA A 105 6.01 -13.26 -14.04
N HIS A 106 6.80 -14.18 -14.60
CA HIS A 106 8.07 -14.65 -14.08
C HIS A 106 9.10 -14.65 -15.22
N PRO A 107 9.84 -13.55 -15.42
CA PRO A 107 10.71 -13.37 -16.58
C PRO A 107 11.97 -14.21 -16.54
N ASP A 108 12.36 -14.73 -15.38
CA ASP A 108 13.49 -15.67 -15.29
C ASP A 108 13.06 -17.04 -15.82
N VAL A 109 13.66 -17.42 -16.93
CA VAL A 109 13.36 -18.63 -17.68
C VAL A 109 14.61 -19.46 -17.87
N ARG A 110 14.43 -20.76 -18.09
CA ARG A 110 15.52 -21.66 -18.48
C ARG A 110 15.35 -22.08 -19.92
N LEU A 111 16.39 -21.91 -20.73
CA LEU A 111 16.41 -22.33 -22.12
C LEU A 111 17.38 -23.51 -22.29
N GLU A 112 16.88 -24.64 -22.77
CA GLU A 112 17.70 -25.79 -23.14
C GLU A 112 17.84 -25.87 -24.66
N ARG A 113 19.07 -25.77 -25.18
CA ARG A 113 19.39 -25.84 -26.62
C ARG A 113 20.80 -26.41 -26.82
N ARG A 114 21.03 -27.18 -27.90
CA ARG A 114 22.36 -27.75 -28.25
C ARG A 114 23.11 -28.42 -27.08
N GLY A 115 22.37 -29.14 -26.22
CA GLY A 115 22.93 -29.81 -25.04
C GLY A 115 23.37 -28.89 -23.90
N ARG A 116 23.08 -27.58 -23.99
CA ARG A 116 23.33 -26.59 -22.95
C ARG A 116 22.01 -26.13 -22.34
N SER A 117 22.07 -25.81 -21.05
CA SER A 117 20.98 -25.18 -20.30
C SER A 117 21.47 -23.83 -19.82
N GLU A 118 20.76 -22.77 -20.18
CA GLU A 118 21.09 -21.39 -19.83
C GLU A 118 19.91 -20.79 -19.04
N ASP A 119 20.19 -20.19 -17.89
CA ASP A 119 19.21 -19.36 -17.17
C ASP A 119 19.26 -17.95 -17.80
N LEU A 120 18.12 -17.49 -18.32
CA LEU A 120 17.97 -16.26 -19.10
C LEU A 120 16.81 -15.44 -18.52
N ARG A 121 16.77 -14.15 -18.85
CA ARG A 121 15.62 -13.29 -18.55
C ARG A 121 14.87 -12.98 -19.84
N ALA A 122 13.56 -13.14 -19.82
CA ALA A 122 12.67 -12.94 -20.95
C ALA A 122 11.94 -11.60 -20.87
N ARG A 123 11.86 -10.87 -21.98
CA ARG A 123 11.04 -9.66 -22.10
C ARG A 123 10.32 -9.60 -23.45
N PRO A 124 9.13 -8.99 -23.54
CA PRO A 124 8.49 -8.73 -24.82
C PRO A 124 9.32 -7.72 -25.62
N ALA A 125 9.41 -7.94 -26.94
CA ALA A 125 9.96 -6.94 -27.85
C ALA A 125 9.06 -5.70 -27.86
N THR A 126 9.67 -4.53 -27.82
CA THR A 126 8.99 -3.25 -28.05
C THR A 126 8.48 -3.16 -29.50
N GLU A 127 7.66 -2.15 -29.75
CA GLU A 127 7.08 -1.91 -31.08
C GLU A 127 8.15 -1.71 -32.16
N ALA A 128 9.16 -0.90 -31.86
CA ALA A 128 10.29 -0.64 -32.76
C ALA A 128 11.13 -1.89 -33.01
N GLU A 129 11.46 -2.65 -31.96
CA GLU A 129 12.22 -3.90 -32.09
C GLU A 129 11.45 -4.93 -32.92
N ARG A 130 10.13 -5.06 -32.70
CA ARG A 130 9.28 -5.97 -33.48
C ARG A 130 9.21 -5.56 -34.95
N ALA A 131 9.14 -4.26 -35.27
CA ALA A 131 9.11 -3.80 -36.65
C ALA A 131 10.32 -4.26 -37.47
N VAL A 132 11.49 -4.37 -36.81
CA VAL A 132 12.74 -4.89 -37.41
C VAL A 132 12.77 -6.42 -37.40
N LEU A 133 12.42 -7.06 -36.28
CA LEU A 133 12.60 -8.50 -36.08
C LEU A 133 11.55 -9.35 -36.80
N TRP A 134 10.32 -8.85 -36.96
CA TRP A 134 9.23 -9.63 -37.55
C TRP A 134 9.48 -10.02 -39.01
N PRO A 135 9.92 -9.12 -39.92
CA PRO A 135 10.32 -9.49 -41.27
C PRO A 135 11.42 -10.57 -41.30
N LEU A 136 12.41 -10.50 -40.40
CA LEU A 136 13.50 -11.47 -40.30
C LEU A 136 13.00 -12.86 -39.87
N VAL A 137 12.08 -12.91 -38.89
CA VAL A 137 11.42 -14.15 -38.48
C VAL A 137 10.63 -14.78 -39.63
N VAL A 138 9.88 -13.97 -40.39
CA VAL A 138 9.11 -14.44 -41.55
C VAL A 138 10.03 -14.93 -42.67
N ALA A 139 11.14 -14.24 -42.93
CA ALA A 139 12.13 -14.68 -43.91
C ALA A 139 12.80 -16.00 -43.52
N ALA A 140 13.09 -16.20 -42.23
CA ALA A 140 13.65 -17.44 -41.71
C ALA A 140 12.63 -18.59 -41.66
N ALA A 141 11.35 -18.27 -41.48
CA ALA A 141 10.25 -19.24 -41.41
C ALA A 141 8.91 -18.62 -41.85
N ASP A 142 8.57 -18.81 -43.12
CA ASP A 142 7.36 -18.29 -43.78
C ASP A 142 6.04 -18.60 -43.03
N THR A 143 6.03 -19.69 -42.29
CA THR A 143 4.87 -20.21 -41.56
C THR A 143 4.37 -19.22 -40.50
N TYR A 144 5.22 -18.29 -40.03
CA TYR A 144 4.80 -17.24 -39.12
C TYR A 144 4.00 -16.11 -39.79
N ALA A 145 4.20 -15.85 -41.08
CA ALA A 145 3.30 -14.96 -41.84
C ALA A 145 1.89 -15.56 -41.91
N ALA A 146 1.81 -16.85 -42.29
CA ALA A 146 0.54 -17.56 -42.32
C ALA A 146 -0.16 -17.60 -40.95
N TYR A 147 0.58 -17.77 -39.85
CA TYR A 147 -0.03 -17.71 -38.50
C TYR A 147 -0.57 -16.32 -38.15
N GLN A 148 0.05 -15.24 -38.63
CA GLN A 148 -0.43 -13.88 -38.37
C GLN A 148 -1.69 -13.56 -39.16
N GLU A 149 -1.86 -14.13 -40.36
CA GLU A 149 -3.09 -14.00 -41.17
C GLU A 149 -4.29 -14.73 -40.53
N LEU A 150 -4.04 -15.76 -39.71
CA LEU A 150 -5.09 -16.53 -39.04
C LEU A 150 -5.65 -15.85 -37.78
N THR A 151 -5.13 -14.67 -37.38
CA THR A 151 -5.60 -13.99 -36.17
C THR A 151 -5.43 -12.48 -36.22
N ASP A 152 -6.43 -11.77 -35.71
CA ASP A 152 -6.39 -10.31 -35.57
C ASP A 152 -5.43 -9.82 -34.47
N ARG A 153 -5.04 -10.71 -33.54
CA ARG A 153 -4.07 -10.33 -32.51
C ARG A 153 -2.70 -10.23 -33.15
N ARG A 154 -1.94 -9.24 -32.72
CA ARG A 154 -0.53 -9.19 -33.08
C ARG A 154 0.24 -10.31 -32.38
N ILE A 155 0.99 -11.10 -33.13
CA ILE A 155 1.85 -12.14 -32.57
C ILE A 155 3.05 -11.46 -31.89
N PRO A 156 3.25 -11.64 -30.57
CA PRO A 156 4.36 -11.03 -29.87
C PRO A 156 5.65 -11.83 -30.06
N LEU A 157 6.76 -11.10 -30.05
CA LEU A 157 8.12 -11.65 -29.96
C LEU A 157 8.61 -11.52 -28.52
N LEU A 158 9.28 -12.55 -28.03
CA LEU A 158 9.91 -12.56 -26.71
C LEU A 158 11.43 -12.64 -26.91
N LEU A 159 12.14 -11.67 -26.37
CA LEU A 159 13.60 -11.57 -26.40
C LEU A 159 14.17 -12.20 -25.14
N LEU A 160 15.19 -13.03 -25.28
CA LEU A 160 15.91 -13.62 -24.15
C LEU A 160 17.29 -12.99 -24.02
N GLU A 161 17.60 -12.55 -22.80
CA GLU A 161 18.82 -11.86 -22.42
C GLU A 161 19.54 -12.66 -21.33
N PRO A 162 20.88 -12.54 -21.21
CA PRO A 162 21.60 -13.15 -20.10
C PRO A 162 20.96 -12.76 -18.76
N ARG A 163 20.66 -13.73 -17.91
CA ARG A 163 20.24 -13.43 -16.53
C ARG A 163 21.44 -12.78 -15.82
N PRO A 164 21.29 -11.62 -15.18
CA PRO A 164 22.33 -11.08 -14.33
C PRO A 164 22.76 -12.14 -13.32
N ALA A 165 24.06 -12.35 -13.12
CA ALA A 165 24.53 -13.24 -12.07
C ALA A 165 23.99 -12.74 -10.71
N PRO A 166 23.63 -13.64 -9.78
CA PRO A 166 23.32 -13.23 -8.42
C PRO A 166 24.53 -12.47 -7.87
N ARG A 167 24.35 -11.20 -7.51
CA ARG A 167 25.42 -10.40 -6.91
C ARG A 167 25.80 -11.02 -5.58
N THR A 168 27.09 -11.05 -5.29
CA THR A 168 27.60 -11.42 -3.97
C THR A 168 27.20 -10.35 -2.94
N ALA A 169 27.19 -10.71 -1.66
CA ALA A 169 26.96 -9.74 -0.58
C ALA A 169 27.99 -8.59 -0.62
N ALA A 170 29.23 -8.87 -1.01
CA ALA A 170 30.29 -7.86 -1.17
C ALA A 170 29.97 -6.87 -2.29
N GLU A 171 29.53 -7.34 -3.46
CA GLU A 171 29.11 -6.47 -4.57
C GLU A 171 27.90 -5.63 -4.18
N GLY A 172 26.93 -6.20 -3.47
CA GLY A 172 25.77 -5.48 -2.95
C GLY A 172 26.16 -4.35 -1.99
N LEU A 173 27.04 -4.62 -1.03
CA LEU A 173 27.58 -3.61 -0.11
C LEU A 173 28.34 -2.52 -0.86
N GLN A 174 29.13 -2.89 -1.87
CA GLN A 174 29.85 -1.91 -2.67
C GLN A 174 28.91 -1.00 -3.46
N LEU A 175 27.84 -1.53 -4.05
CA LEU A 175 26.80 -0.73 -4.70
C LEU A 175 26.08 0.22 -3.73
N LEU A 176 25.83 -0.20 -2.49
CA LEU A 176 25.26 0.67 -1.46
C LEU A 176 26.23 1.76 -1.01
N ALA A 177 27.53 1.46 -0.94
CA ALA A 177 28.57 2.45 -0.68
C ALA A 177 28.71 3.45 -1.85
N GLU A 178 28.67 2.98 -3.10
CA GLU A 178 28.67 3.85 -4.28
C GLU A 178 27.43 4.72 -4.37
N LEU A 179 26.25 4.19 -4.00
CA LEU A 179 25.02 4.98 -3.90
C LEU A 179 25.26 6.19 -2.99
N GLY A 180 25.79 5.97 -1.78
CA GLY A 180 26.05 7.04 -0.81
C GLY A 180 26.94 8.19 -1.32
N LYS A 181 27.80 7.95 -2.32
CA LYS A 181 28.63 9.01 -2.92
C LYS A 181 27.87 9.95 -3.86
N HIS A 182 26.67 9.57 -4.28
CA HIS A 182 25.87 10.28 -5.27
C HIS A 182 24.55 10.81 -4.69
N LEU A 183 24.37 10.72 -3.37
CA LEU A 183 23.21 11.24 -2.66
C LEU A 183 23.52 12.61 -2.07
N ASP A 184 22.48 13.45 -1.95
CA ASP A 184 22.53 14.65 -1.10
C ASP A 184 22.49 14.25 0.39
N GLY A 185 21.83 13.11 0.69
CA GLY A 185 21.80 12.44 1.99
C GLY A 185 22.81 11.30 2.14
N ASP A 186 22.55 10.41 3.10
CA ASP A 186 23.51 9.37 3.51
C ASP A 186 22.93 7.95 3.42
N VAL A 187 23.81 6.96 3.28
CA VAL A 187 23.47 5.53 3.42
C VAL A 187 24.08 5.01 4.72
N HIS A 188 23.25 4.43 5.57
CA HIS A 188 23.66 3.84 6.84
C HIS A 188 23.52 2.33 6.80
N LEU A 189 24.63 1.64 7.12
CA LEU A 189 24.69 0.19 7.19
C LEU A 189 24.38 -0.32 8.62
N PRO A 190 23.96 -1.58 8.74
CA PRO A 190 23.68 -2.20 10.03
C PRO A 190 24.88 -2.14 10.97
N GLY A 191 24.62 -1.97 12.27
CA GLY A 191 25.66 -1.88 13.30
C GLY A 191 26.16 -0.46 13.59
N THR A 192 25.72 0.54 12.82
CA THR A 192 25.98 1.96 13.14
C THR A 192 24.88 2.54 14.05
N PRO A 193 25.18 3.49 14.95
CA PRO A 193 24.15 4.13 15.78
C PRO A 193 23.06 4.82 14.95
N ARG A 194 23.44 5.49 13.87
CA ARG A 194 22.51 6.21 13.00
C ARG A 194 21.56 5.27 12.23
N TYR A 195 22.03 4.09 11.83
CA TYR A 195 21.16 3.04 11.29
C TYR A 195 20.08 2.64 12.30
N ALA A 196 20.47 2.40 13.57
CA ALA A 196 19.53 1.94 14.59
C ALA A 196 18.46 2.99 14.89
N GLU A 197 18.85 4.27 14.98
CA GLU A 197 17.93 5.39 15.20
C GLU A 197 16.93 5.56 14.06
N LEU A 198 17.40 5.58 12.80
CA LEU A 198 16.52 5.80 11.64
C LEU A 198 15.62 4.61 11.31
N ALA A 199 16.09 3.39 11.62
CA ALA A 199 15.31 2.18 11.43
C ALA A 199 14.22 2.03 12.51
N ALA A 200 14.39 2.63 13.71
CA ALA A 200 13.45 2.51 14.80
C ALA A 200 12.08 3.12 14.43
N PRO A 201 11.00 2.32 14.39
CA PRO A 201 9.65 2.85 14.20
C PRO A 201 9.07 3.37 15.53
N TRP A 202 8.05 4.22 15.45
CA TRP A 202 7.27 4.66 16.61
C TRP A 202 6.65 3.48 17.38
N ASN A 203 6.09 2.49 16.67
CA ASN A 203 5.66 1.25 17.31
C ASN A 203 6.83 0.27 17.38
N VAL A 204 7.51 0.25 18.53
CA VAL A 204 8.74 -0.52 18.77
C VAL A 204 8.53 -2.05 18.75
N THR A 205 7.29 -2.54 18.67
CA THR A 205 7.00 -3.97 18.51
C THR A 205 7.26 -4.48 17.09
N VAL A 206 7.32 -3.58 16.10
CA VAL A 206 7.46 -3.94 14.68
C VAL A 206 8.93 -4.16 14.34
N PRO A 207 9.33 -5.36 13.85
CA PRO A 207 10.73 -5.63 13.51
C PRO A 207 11.13 -4.93 12.20
N VAL A 208 12.09 -4.00 12.29
CA VAL A 208 12.62 -3.24 11.14
C VAL A 208 14.13 -3.49 11.02
N THR A 209 14.51 -4.36 10.10
CA THR A 209 15.90 -4.84 9.91
C THR A 209 16.37 -4.76 8.45
N PRO A 210 16.29 -3.58 7.79
CA PRO A 210 16.64 -3.41 6.39
C PRO A 210 18.10 -3.76 6.06
N ALA A 211 18.40 -3.99 4.79
CA ALA A 211 19.77 -4.14 4.30
C ALA A 211 20.61 -2.88 4.57
N ALA A 212 20.01 -1.71 4.37
CA ALA A 212 20.57 -0.40 4.70
C ALA A 212 19.44 0.64 4.84
N VAL A 213 19.75 1.76 5.48
CA VAL A 213 18.86 2.92 5.56
C VAL A 213 19.41 4.04 4.68
N VAL A 214 18.59 4.57 3.78
CA VAL A 214 18.88 5.77 2.98
C VAL A 214 18.22 6.96 3.65
N ALA A 215 19.00 7.84 4.27
CA ALA A 215 18.53 9.09 4.87
C ALA A 215 18.38 10.16 3.77
N ALA A 216 17.24 10.16 3.07
CA ALA A 216 17.03 11.02 1.92
C ALA A 216 16.89 12.50 2.31
N ARG A 217 17.56 13.38 1.54
CA ARG A 217 17.48 14.84 1.64
C ARG A 217 16.90 15.50 0.39
N SER A 218 16.75 14.74 -0.69
CA SER A 218 16.06 15.21 -1.89
C SER A 218 15.20 14.12 -2.53
N ALA A 219 14.29 14.53 -3.41
CA ALA A 219 13.52 13.58 -4.21
C ALA A 219 14.42 12.75 -5.15
N ARG A 220 15.58 13.30 -5.53
CA ARG A 220 16.59 12.58 -6.33
C ARG A 220 17.23 11.44 -5.53
N ASP A 221 17.44 11.62 -4.23
CA ASP A 221 17.93 10.54 -3.36
C ASP A 221 16.96 9.36 -3.33
N VAL A 222 15.67 9.65 -3.17
CA VAL A 222 14.61 8.63 -3.19
C VAL A 222 14.61 7.89 -4.53
N ALA A 223 14.69 8.62 -5.63
CA ALA A 223 14.77 8.06 -6.98
C ALA A 223 16.02 7.18 -7.18
N ALA A 224 17.18 7.61 -6.69
CA ALA A 224 18.42 6.85 -6.74
C ALA A 224 18.35 5.57 -5.89
N ALA A 225 17.74 5.64 -4.70
CA ALA A 225 17.50 4.48 -3.85
C ALA A 225 16.59 3.44 -4.52
N VAL A 226 15.48 3.86 -5.13
CA VAL A 226 14.55 2.98 -5.85
C VAL A 226 15.24 2.30 -7.04
N ARG A 227 15.97 3.05 -7.86
CA ARG A 227 16.72 2.47 -9.00
C ARG A 227 17.79 1.49 -8.53
N THR A 228 18.50 1.83 -7.45
CA THR A 228 19.55 0.96 -6.89
C THR A 228 18.97 -0.33 -6.34
N ALA A 229 17.87 -0.26 -5.59
CA ALA A 229 17.14 -1.42 -5.09
C ALA A 229 16.69 -2.33 -6.24
N GLY A 230 16.06 -1.77 -7.28
CA GLY A 230 15.66 -2.52 -8.47
C GLY A 230 16.83 -3.20 -9.18
N SER A 231 18.00 -2.56 -9.22
CA SER A 231 19.21 -3.16 -9.79
C SER A 231 19.77 -4.32 -8.94
N LEU A 232 19.56 -4.26 -7.63
CA LEU A 232 20.01 -5.26 -6.65
C LEU A 232 19.00 -6.38 -6.43
N GLY A 233 17.79 -6.26 -6.98
CA GLY A 233 16.68 -7.17 -6.65
C GLY A 233 16.18 -7.00 -5.21
N LEU A 234 16.47 -5.86 -4.58
CA LEU A 234 15.93 -5.49 -3.28
C LEU A 234 14.59 -4.77 -3.46
N THR A 235 13.77 -4.84 -2.43
CA THR A 235 12.58 -4.00 -2.30
C THR A 235 12.90 -2.70 -1.55
N VAL A 236 11.97 -1.76 -1.53
CA VAL A 236 12.07 -0.48 -0.82
C VAL A 236 10.87 -0.30 0.09
N ALA A 237 11.15 -0.02 1.36
CA ALA A 237 10.18 0.49 2.32
C ALA A 237 10.44 1.98 2.58
N VAL A 238 9.42 2.71 2.99
CA VAL A 238 9.53 4.13 3.35
C VAL A 238 9.12 4.34 4.79
N GLN A 239 9.86 5.19 5.51
CA GLN A 239 9.55 5.56 6.88
C GLN A 239 9.87 7.03 7.15
N ARG A 240 9.01 7.66 7.96
CA ARG A 240 9.35 8.89 8.68
C ARG A 240 9.29 8.66 10.18
N THR A 241 8.10 8.42 10.70
CA THR A 241 7.90 8.24 12.14
C THR A 241 7.66 6.79 12.53
N GLY A 242 7.15 5.95 11.63
CA GLY A 242 6.87 4.55 11.92
C GLY A 242 5.53 4.27 12.63
N HIS A 243 4.61 5.24 12.69
CA HIS A 243 3.23 5.01 13.17
C HIS A 243 2.48 3.96 12.33
N GLY A 244 2.79 3.88 11.03
CA GLY A 244 2.25 2.88 10.11
C GLY A 244 3.27 1.80 9.73
N ALA A 245 4.29 1.56 10.55
CA ALA A 245 5.37 0.63 10.22
C ALA A 245 4.84 -0.79 9.93
N CYS A 246 5.55 -1.48 9.04
CA CYS A 246 5.36 -2.90 8.74
C CYS A 246 6.70 -3.60 8.98
N PRO A 247 6.73 -4.93 9.17
CA PRO A 247 7.97 -5.68 9.23
C PRO A 247 8.85 -5.42 8.00
N VAL A 248 10.14 -5.20 8.22
CA VAL A 248 11.14 -4.99 7.17
C VAL A 248 12.33 -5.92 7.42
N ASP A 249 12.76 -6.64 6.39
CA ASP A 249 13.87 -7.59 6.45
C ASP A 249 15.11 -7.13 5.67
N ARG A 250 16.14 -7.97 5.64
CA ARG A 250 17.41 -7.72 4.94
C ARG A 250 17.29 -7.68 3.41
N GLY A 251 16.15 -8.08 2.83
CA GLY A 251 15.85 -7.96 1.41
C GLY A 251 15.37 -6.57 0.99
N THR A 252 15.32 -5.62 1.93
CA THR A 252 14.71 -4.30 1.72
C THR A 252 15.68 -3.15 2.03
N LEU A 253 15.67 -2.09 1.22
CA LEU A 253 16.20 -0.77 1.60
C LEU A 253 15.14 0.05 2.28
N LEU A 254 15.48 0.70 3.40
CA LEU A 254 14.58 1.64 4.06
C LEU A 254 14.93 3.06 3.62
N VAL A 255 14.04 3.72 2.90
CA VAL A 255 14.15 5.16 2.63
C VAL A 255 13.54 5.92 3.81
N HIS A 256 14.39 6.64 4.54
CA HIS A 256 13.96 7.51 5.61
C HIS A 256 13.80 8.94 5.09
N THR A 257 12.58 9.49 5.10
CA THR A 257 12.25 10.78 4.46
C THR A 257 12.51 12.00 5.33
N GLY A 258 13.11 11.82 6.51
CA GLY A 258 13.23 12.89 7.50
C GLY A 258 13.93 14.17 7.09
N GLY A 259 14.81 14.11 6.07
CA GLY A 259 15.45 15.30 5.50
C GLY A 259 14.62 16.03 4.44
N LEU A 260 13.42 15.54 4.12
CA LEU A 260 12.45 16.18 3.23
C LEU A 260 11.44 16.98 4.06
N ASP A 261 11.89 17.88 4.92
CA ASP A 261 11.07 18.53 5.96
C ASP A 261 10.57 19.95 5.60
N GLY A 262 10.82 20.40 4.36
CA GLY A 262 10.38 21.71 3.88
C GLY A 262 8.87 21.94 3.99
N CYS A 263 8.47 23.13 4.44
CA CYS A 263 7.09 23.57 4.53
C CYS A 263 6.99 25.02 4.07
N SER A 264 6.11 25.30 3.11
CA SER A 264 5.81 26.66 2.64
C SER A 264 4.31 26.88 2.55
N ILE A 265 3.84 27.99 3.10
CA ILE A 265 2.45 28.40 3.11
C ILE A 265 2.23 29.52 2.09
N ASP A 266 1.24 29.35 1.22
CA ASP A 266 0.68 30.44 0.43
C ASP A 266 -0.64 30.89 1.08
N PRO A 267 -0.65 32.02 1.79
CA PRO A 267 -1.85 32.49 2.48
C PRO A 267 -2.93 33.02 1.52
N VAL A 268 -2.56 33.41 0.30
CA VAL A 268 -3.50 33.93 -0.70
C VAL A 268 -4.21 32.76 -1.39
N ALA A 269 -3.44 31.78 -1.88
CA ALA A 269 -3.99 30.57 -2.47
C ALA A 269 -4.60 29.61 -1.42
N ARG A 270 -4.26 29.83 -0.14
CA ARG A 270 -4.58 28.97 1.02
C ARG A 270 -4.12 27.54 0.79
N THR A 271 -2.84 27.38 0.49
CA THR A 271 -2.21 26.08 0.30
C THR A 271 -0.93 25.95 1.11
N ALA A 272 -0.59 24.71 1.43
CA ALA A 272 0.71 24.35 1.97
C ALA A 272 1.39 23.36 1.02
N ARG A 273 2.63 23.65 0.62
CA ARG A 273 3.53 22.66 0.01
C ARG A 273 4.43 22.11 1.11
N VAL A 274 4.35 20.80 1.34
CA VAL A 274 4.94 20.13 2.49
C VAL A 274 5.74 18.91 2.03
N GLY A 275 6.98 18.78 2.50
CA GLY A 275 7.83 17.63 2.23
C GLY A 275 7.41 16.38 3.02
N ALA A 276 7.77 15.20 2.51
CA ALA A 276 7.38 13.92 3.10
C ALA A 276 8.03 13.61 4.47
N GLY A 277 9.01 14.41 4.89
CA GLY A 277 9.65 14.37 6.20
C GLY A 277 8.94 15.23 7.25
N SER A 278 8.00 16.09 6.87
CA SER A 278 7.34 17.00 7.80
C SER A 278 6.30 16.29 8.67
N LEU A 279 6.14 16.81 9.89
CA LEU A 279 5.12 16.40 10.86
C LEU A 279 3.96 17.39 10.89
N TRP A 280 2.76 16.92 11.22
CA TRP A 280 1.59 17.79 11.28
C TRP A 280 1.74 18.94 12.28
N THR A 281 2.41 18.75 13.43
CA THR A 281 2.67 19.84 14.38
C THR A 281 3.30 21.06 13.73
N GLY A 282 4.31 20.87 12.88
CA GLY A 282 5.01 21.98 12.22
C GLY A 282 4.13 22.69 11.18
N VAL A 283 3.35 21.92 10.41
CA VAL A 283 2.44 22.48 9.39
C VAL A 283 1.29 23.24 10.03
N VAL A 284 0.73 22.72 11.14
CA VAL A 284 -0.33 23.38 11.90
C VAL A 284 0.16 24.71 12.47
N ALA A 285 1.36 24.73 13.07
CA ALA A 285 1.95 25.97 13.58
C ALA A 285 2.17 27.00 12.45
N ALA A 286 2.77 26.59 11.33
CA ALA A 286 3.03 27.48 10.19
C ALA A 286 1.75 28.02 9.55
N ALA A 287 0.70 27.20 9.41
CA ALA A 287 -0.59 27.66 8.88
C ALA A 287 -1.27 28.67 9.83
N ALA A 288 -1.16 28.45 11.15
CA ALA A 288 -1.79 29.30 12.15
C ALA A 288 -1.25 30.74 12.15
N GLU A 289 0.02 30.96 11.79
CA GLU A 289 0.61 32.30 11.62
C GLU A 289 -0.13 33.16 10.57
N HIS A 290 -0.83 32.50 9.65
CA HIS A 290 -1.61 33.14 8.58
C HIS A 290 -3.13 33.07 8.84
N GLY A 291 -3.57 32.66 10.02
CA GLY A 291 -4.99 32.47 10.33
C GLY A 291 -5.63 31.30 9.57
N LEU A 292 -4.85 30.29 9.22
CA LEU A 292 -5.29 29.12 8.47
C LEU A 292 -5.12 27.83 9.28
N ALA A 293 -5.93 26.83 8.93
CA ALA A 293 -5.94 25.50 9.54
C ALA A 293 -5.50 24.43 8.54
N ALA A 294 -4.49 23.66 8.94
CA ALA A 294 -4.02 22.49 8.18
C ALA A 294 -4.86 21.24 8.52
N PRO A 295 -5.25 20.39 7.54
CA PRO A 295 -6.16 19.26 7.77
C PRO A 295 -5.44 18.06 8.41
N CYS A 296 -5.02 18.20 9.67
CA CYS A 296 -4.22 17.22 10.41
C CYS A 296 -5.04 16.08 11.06
N GLY A 297 -4.32 15.07 11.55
CA GLY A 297 -4.86 14.04 12.46
C GLY A 297 -4.90 14.50 13.92
N SER A 298 -5.31 13.62 14.83
CA SER A 298 -5.34 13.90 16.27
C SER A 298 -3.95 13.88 16.93
N ALA A 299 -3.09 12.95 16.51
CA ALA A 299 -1.74 12.80 17.05
C ALA A 299 -0.75 13.80 16.40
N PRO A 300 -0.08 14.67 17.18
CA PRO A 300 0.80 15.72 16.66
C PRO A 300 2.02 15.16 15.90
N GLY A 301 2.59 14.05 16.38
CA GLY A 301 3.80 13.41 15.86
C GLY A 301 3.61 12.62 14.56
N VAL A 302 2.43 12.64 13.94
CA VAL A 302 2.16 11.90 12.70
C VAL A 302 2.78 12.60 11.49
N GLY A 303 3.44 11.82 10.63
CA GLY A 303 4.00 12.31 9.38
C GLY A 303 2.93 12.61 8.33
N VAL A 304 3.09 13.72 7.61
CA VAL A 304 2.08 14.27 6.68
C VAL A 304 1.77 13.32 5.52
N ALA A 305 2.79 12.87 4.79
CA ALA A 305 2.61 12.05 3.59
C ALA A 305 1.97 10.68 3.91
N GLY A 306 2.44 10.01 4.96
CA GLY A 306 1.91 8.71 5.39
C GLY A 306 0.44 8.80 5.82
N PHE A 307 0.05 9.89 6.48
CA PHE A 307 -1.34 10.14 6.88
C PHE A 307 -2.26 10.37 5.67
N LEU A 308 -1.87 11.26 4.75
CA LEU A 308 -2.68 11.61 3.58
C LEU A 308 -2.84 10.45 2.59
N THR A 309 -1.80 9.64 2.39
CA THR A 309 -1.87 8.51 1.45
C THR A 309 -2.81 7.39 1.91
N GLY A 310 -3.23 7.39 3.17
CA GLY A 310 -4.24 6.47 3.70
C GLY A 310 -5.63 7.08 3.92
N GLY A 311 -5.87 8.29 3.41
CA GLY A 311 -7.12 9.03 3.57
C GLY A 311 -6.99 10.18 4.57
N GLY A 312 -6.54 9.87 5.79
CA GLY A 312 -6.36 10.87 6.84
C GLY A 312 -7.67 11.26 7.52
N LEU A 313 -7.92 10.73 8.72
CA LEU A 313 -9.08 11.08 9.53
C LEU A 313 -8.62 11.81 10.77
N GLY A 314 -9.09 13.04 10.93
CA GLY A 314 -8.75 13.90 12.06
C GLY A 314 -9.98 14.38 12.84
N PRO A 315 -9.77 15.26 13.83
CA PRO A 315 -10.85 15.91 14.60
C PRO A 315 -11.79 16.76 13.70
N LEU A 316 -11.29 17.17 12.54
CA LEU A 316 -11.96 17.67 11.31
C LEU A 316 -13.03 16.81 10.62
N ALA A 317 -12.97 15.49 10.76
CA ALA A 317 -13.30 14.62 9.62
C ALA A 317 -14.75 14.77 9.11
N ARG A 318 -15.74 14.93 10.00
CA ARG A 318 -17.13 15.09 9.57
C ARG A 318 -17.38 16.44 8.88
N THR A 319 -16.63 17.47 9.24
CA THR A 319 -16.76 18.82 8.66
C THR A 319 -16.09 18.91 7.29
N ILE A 320 -14.90 18.34 7.14
CA ILE A 320 -14.04 18.57 5.95
C ILE A 320 -13.79 17.33 5.09
N GLY A 321 -14.27 16.16 5.53
CA GLY A 321 -14.00 14.88 4.91
C GLY A 321 -12.63 14.32 5.32
N PRO A 322 -12.17 13.24 4.68
CA PRO A 322 -10.81 12.76 4.80
C PRO A 322 -9.84 13.83 4.29
N SER A 323 -8.77 14.09 5.03
CA SER A 323 -7.78 15.12 4.69
C SER A 323 -7.15 14.93 3.30
N SER A 324 -7.12 13.71 2.77
CA SER A 324 -6.68 13.41 1.40
C SER A 324 -7.52 14.11 0.35
N ASP A 325 -8.78 14.41 0.63
CA ASP A 325 -9.68 15.06 -0.33
C ASP A 325 -9.29 16.52 -0.57
N LEU A 326 -8.52 17.11 0.35
CA LEU A 326 -7.96 18.45 0.26
C LEU A 326 -6.55 18.49 -0.38
N VAL A 327 -6.03 17.35 -0.86
CA VAL A 327 -4.76 17.35 -1.59
C VAL A 327 -4.98 17.87 -3.00
N ARG A 328 -4.10 18.77 -3.46
CA ARG A 328 -4.09 19.30 -4.83
C ARG A 328 -3.06 18.63 -5.72
N ALA A 329 -1.89 18.28 -5.17
CA ALA A 329 -0.82 17.65 -5.91
C ALA A 329 0.07 16.77 -5.04
N PHE A 330 0.72 15.79 -5.67
CA PHE A 330 1.81 15.02 -5.08
C PHE A 330 3.06 15.13 -5.95
N ASP A 331 4.22 15.26 -5.32
CA ASP A 331 5.47 14.82 -5.93
C ASP A 331 5.77 13.41 -5.44
N VAL A 332 6.04 12.50 -6.39
CA VAL A 332 6.17 11.07 -6.11
C VAL A 332 7.30 10.46 -6.92
N VAL A 333 8.02 9.52 -6.32
CA VAL A 333 8.93 8.60 -7.00
C VAL A 333 8.24 7.25 -7.12
N THR A 334 7.98 6.77 -8.34
CA THR A 334 7.40 5.44 -8.53
C THR A 334 8.47 4.34 -8.60
N GLY A 335 8.09 3.06 -8.70
CA GLY A 335 9.01 1.93 -8.59
C GLY A 335 9.99 1.76 -9.76
N ASP A 336 9.76 2.44 -10.88
CA ASP A 336 10.75 2.64 -11.94
C ASP A 336 11.85 3.68 -11.58
N GLY A 337 11.68 4.41 -10.47
CA GLY A 337 12.58 5.45 -10.01
C GLY A 337 12.41 6.80 -10.72
N GLU A 338 11.30 7.01 -11.43
CA GLU A 338 10.98 8.27 -12.10
C GLU A 338 10.24 9.24 -11.17
N LEU A 339 10.62 10.51 -11.25
CA LEU A 339 10.02 11.62 -10.50
C LEU A 339 8.79 12.14 -11.25
N ARG A 340 7.65 12.25 -10.55
CA ARG A 340 6.40 12.74 -11.15
C ARG A 340 5.77 13.81 -10.27
N HIS A 341 5.24 14.83 -10.94
CA HIS A 341 4.31 15.79 -10.36
C HIS A 341 2.89 15.42 -10.78
N VAL A 342 2.07 15.04 -9.81
CA VAL A 342 0.79 14.35 -10.02
C VAL A 342 -0.34 15.23 -9.52
N THR A 343 -1.20 15.65 -10.45
CA THR A 343 -2.44 16.40 -10.18
C THR A 343 -3.63 15.65 -10.79
N PRO A 344 -4.88 16.06 -10.50
CA PRO A 344 -6.06 15.50 -11.17
C PRO A 344 -6.02 15.65 -12.70
N GLU A 345 -5.32 16.64 -13.23
CA GLU A 345 -5.27 16.95 -14.67
C GLU A 345 -4.11 16.25 -15.38
N THR A 346 -2.97 16.04 -14.72
CA THR A 346 -1.75 15.51 -15.36
C THR A 346 -1.69 13.98 -15.35
N GLU A 347 -1.95 13.36 -14.19
CA GLU A 347 -1.84 11.92 -13.96
C GLU A 347 -3.02 11.44 -13.08
N PRO A 348 -4.28 11.56 -13.56
CA PRO A 348 -5.50 11.34 -12.75
C PRO A 348 -5.57 9.97 -12.08
N ASP A 349 -5.08 8.92 -12.74
CA ASP A 349 -5.08 7.56 -12.18
C ASP A 349 -4.11 7.43 -10.99
N LEU A 350 -2.92 8.01 -11.10
CA LEU A 350 -1.94 8.01 -10.03
C LEU A 350 -2.40 8.92 -8.88
N PHE A 351 -3.00 10.07 -9.20
CA PHE A 351 -3.59 10.98 -8.22
C PHE A 351 -4.74 10.33 -7.43
N TRP A 352 -5.61 9.59 -8.12
CA TRP A 352 -6.67 8.77 -7.51
C TRP A 352 -6.07 7.77 -6.52
N GLY A 353 -5.08 6.99 -6.96
CA GLY A 353 -4.53 5.89 -6.19
C GLY A 353 -3.65 6.32 -5.01
N LEU A 354 -2.95 7.45 -5.11
CA LEU A 354 -2.17 8.01 -4.00
C LEU A 354 -3.04 8.48 -2.84
N ARG A 355 -4.35 8.74 -3.07
CA ARG A 355 -5.31 9.11 -2.02
C ARG A 355 -6.09 7.89 -1.58
N GLY A 356 -5.57 7.19 -0.58
CA GLY A 356 -6.18 6.00 0.02
C GLY A 356 -5.44 4.69 -0.31
N GLY A 357 -4.64 4.63 -1.38
CA GLY A 357 -3.93 3.40 -1.79
C GLY A 357 -2.61 3.11 -1.06
N LYS A 358 -2.22 3.95 -0.08
CA LYS A 358 -1.03 3.77 0.76
C LYS A 358 0.26 3.55 -0.05
N ALA A 359 1.10 2.59 0.33
CA ALA A 359 2.45 2.37 -0.20
C ALA A 359 2.47 1.76 -1.61
N THR A 360 1.31 1.54 -2.24
CA THR A 360 1.20 0.70 -3.45
C THR A 360 1.86 1.32 -4.69
N LEU A 361 1.82 2.64 -4.84
CA LEU A 361 2.07 3.31 -6.13
C LEU A 361 3.34 4.17 -6.18
N GLY A 362 3.94 4.53 -5.06
CA GLY A 362 5.13 5.36 -5.04
C GLY A 362 5.50 5.88 -3.66
N ILE A 363 6.69 6.46 -3.57
CA ILE A 363 7.18 7.20 -2.41
C ILE A 363 6.90 8.68 -2.65
N VAL A 364 5.92 9.22 -1.91
CA VAL A 364 5.64 10.66 -1.90
C VAL A 364 6.85 11.39 -1.31
N THR A 365 7.30 12.44 -1.99
CA THR A 365 8.43 13.30 -1.56
C THR A 365 7.95 14.69 -1.14
N ALA A 366 6.85 15.17 -1.70
CA ALA A 366 6.13 16.35 -1.25
C ALA A 366 4.64 16.27 -1.60
N VAL A 367 3.83 17.07 -0.93
CA VAL A 367 2.39 17.20 -1.15
C VAL A 367 1.98 18.67 -1.13
N GLU A 368 1.07 19.07 -2.00
CA GLU A 368 0.36 20.34 -1.89
C GLU A 368 -1.04 20.08 -1.36
N VAL A 369 -1.41 20.75 -0.27
CA VAL A 369 -2.70 20.56 0.42
C VAL A 369 -3.40 21.89 0.65
N GLU A 370 -4.72 21.90 0.55
CA GLU A 370 -5.55 23.06 0.90
C GLU A 370 -5.52 23.33 2.40
N LEU A 371 -5.55 24.62 2.74
CA LEU A 371 -5.68 25.11 4.10
C LEU A 371 -7.04 25.78 4.27
N LEU A 372 -7.61 25.63 5.45
CA LEU A 372 -8.96 26.05 5.76
C LEU A 372 -8.93 27.42 6.46
N PRO A 373 -9.87 28.34 6.18
CA PRO A 373 -9.95 29.63 6.86
C PRO A 373 -10.59 29.47 8.26
N ILE A 374 -9.95 28.70 9.13
CA ILE A 374 -10.41 28.40 10.49
C ILE A 374 -9.29 28.81 11.45
N THR A 375 -9.57 29.80 12.29
CA THR A 375 -8.62 30.29 13.30
C THR A 375 -8.85 29.65 14.66
N GLU A 376 -10.11 29.34 14.98
CA GLU A 376 -10.55 28.81 16.26
C GLU A 376 -11.70 27.82 16.09
N VAL A 377 -11.86 26.96 17.09
CA VAL A 377 -12.95 25.99 17.20
C VAL A 377 -13.44 25.94 18.63
N LEU A 378 -14.70 25.53 18.85
CA LEU A 378 -15.12 25.05 20.16
C LEU A 378 -14.71 23.57 20.26
N GLY A 379 -13.78 23.25 21.17
CA GLY A 379 -13.18 21.93 21.23
C GLY A 379 -12.72 21.53 22.63
N GLY A 380 -12.70 20.23 22.89
CA GLY A 380 -12.23 19.65 24.15
C GLY A 380 -12.88 18.32 24.45
N ALA A 381 -12.90 17.96 25.74
CA ALA A 381 -13.49 16.70 26.20
C ALA A 381 -14.26 16.87 27.51
N LEU A 382 -15.36 16.14 27.61
CA LEU A 382 -16.08 15.90 28.85
C LEU A 382 -15.63 14.55 29.42
N TRP A 383 -15.05 14.54 30.61
CA TRP A 383 -14.57 13.34 31.27
C TRP A 383 -15.50 12.93 32.40
N PHE A 384 -15.81 11.65 32.48
CA PHE A 384 -16.71 11.06 33.46
C PHE A 384 -16.00 9.93 34.20
N ALA A 385 -16.44 9.68 35.44
CA ALA A 385 -16.00 8.52 36.21
C ALA A 385 -16.43 7.20 35.52
N ALA A 386 -15.62 6.15 35.64
CA ALA A 386 -15.81 4.90 34.89
C ALA A 386 -17.17 4.25 35.17
N GLU A 387 -17.71 4.40 36.38
CA GLU A 387 -19.00 3.86 36.81
C GLU A 387 -20.18 4.43 35.99
N ARG A 388 -19.97 5.57 35.32
CA ARG A 388 -20.97 6.20 34.45
C ARG A 388 -20.87 5.73 33.00
N ALA A 389 -19.95 4.82 32.67
CA ALA A 389 -19.69 4.38 31.29
C ALA A 389 -20.97 3.95 30.56
N GLY A 390 -21.81 3.13 31.18
CA GLY A 390 -23.09 2.72 30.58
C GLY A 390 -24.00 3.90 30.25
N THR A 391 -24.23 4.80 31.21
CA THR A 391 -25.09 5.97 31.00
C THR A 391 -24.54 6.90 29.92
N VAL A 392 -23.23 7.20 29.98
CA VAL A 392 -22.56 8.13 29.06
C VAL A 392 -22.57 7.56 27.64
N LEU A 393 -22.22 6.28 27.47
CA LEU A 393 -22.08 5.69 26.14
C LEU A 393 -23.43 5.52 25.44
N HIS A 394 -24.48 5.13 26.17
CA HIS A 394 -25.85 5.11 25.64
C HIS A 394 -26.37 6.52 25.30
N ARG A 395 -26.06 7.53 26.11
CA ARG A 395 -26.43 8.92 25.81
C ARG A 395 -25.68 9.44 24.58
N TRP A 396 -24.38 9.19 24.50
CA TRP A 396 -23.53 9.59 23.37
C TRP A 396 -23.99 8.95 22.06
N ALA A 397 -24.28 7.65 22.04
CA ALA A 397 -24.71 6.95 20.83
C ALA A 397 -26.00 7.52 20.23
N ARG A 398 -26.95 7.94 21.07
CA ARG A 398 -28.18 8.62 20.62
C ARG A 398 -27.92 10.05 20.19
N TRP A 399 -27.18 10.79 21.01
CA TRP A 399 -26.88 12.21 20.79
C TRP A 399 -26.07 12.45 19.51
N CYS A 400 -25.06 11.60 19.25
CA CYS A 400 -24.18 11.82 18.11
C CYS A 400 -24.92 11.67 16.78
N ALA A 401 -25.92 10.79 16.69
CA ALA A 401 -26.71 10.58 15.48
C ALA A 401 -27.39 11.86 14.95
N ASP A 402 -27.77 12.76 15.86
CA ASP A 402 -28.45 14.02 15.53
C ASP A 402 -27.48 15.20 15.31
N LEU A 403 -26.16 14.97 15.44
CA LEU A 403 -25.19 16.04 15.30
C LEU A 403 -25.10 16.55 13.85
N PRO A 404 -25.07 17.88 13.65
CA PRO A 404 -24.78 18.48 12.35
C PRO A 404 -23.37 18.13 11.84
N THR A 405 -23.14 18.29 10.54
CA THR A 405 -21.89 17.95 9.86
C THR A 405 -20.67 18.72 10.39
N GLN A 406 -20.89 19.94 10.91
CA GLN A 406 -19.82 20.77 11.49
C GLN A 406 -19.32 20.28 12.85
N ALA A 407 -19.96 19.25 13.42
CA ALA A 407 -19.55 18.60 14.67
C ALA A 407 -18.90 17.24 14.39
N THR A 408 -17.73 17.02 14.99
CA THR A 408 -17.09 15.71 15.07
C THR A 408 -16.95 15.30 16.53
N THR A 409 -17.26 14.04 16.85
CA THR A 409 -17.16 13.51 18.20
C THR A 409 -16.60 12.09 18.22
N SER A 410 -15.90 11.76 19.29
CA SER A 410 -15.57 10.39 19.67
C SER A 410 -15.79 10.19 21.16
N VAL A 411 -15.94 8.94 21.55
CA VAL A 411 -15.98 8.51 22.94
C VAL A 411 -14.86 7.51 23.18
N VAL A 412 -14.17 7.65 24.30
CA VAL A 412 -13.06 6.76 24.69
C VAL A 412 -13.32 6.21 26.08
N LEU A 413 -13.25 4.89 26.21
CA LEU A 413 -13.09 4.19 27.48
C LEU A 413 -11.58 4.05 27.71
N ALA A 414 -11.03 4.68 28.75
CA ALA A 414 -9.58 4.74 28.95
C ALA A 414 -9.17 4.32 30.37
N GLN A 415 -8.07 3.58 30.47
CA GLN A 415 -7.38 3.27 31.71
C GLN A 415 -6.14 4.15 31.80
N LEU A 416 -6.25 5.33 32.40
CA LEU A 416 -5.16 6.30 32.38
C LEU A 416 -4.11 5.96 33.46
N PRO A 417 -2.82 5.84 33.10
CA PRO A 417 -1.75 5.63 34.06
C PRO A 417 -1.59 6.85 35.00
N PRO A 418 -0.93 6.70 36.17
CA PRO A 418 -0.66 7.80 37.09
C PRO A 418 0.51 8.67 36.60
N LEU A 419 0.34 9.31 35.44
CA LEU A 419 1.35 10.19 34.85
C LEU A 419 1.24 11.61 35.43
N PRO A 420 2.37 12.29 35.68
CA PRO A 420 2.38 13.63 36.26
C PRO A 420 1.76 14.70 35.36
N ASP A 421 1.77 14.51 34.04
CA ASP A 421 1.21 15.45 33.07
C ASP A 421 -0.32 15.33 32.91
N LEU A 422 -0.93 14.30 33.51
CA LEU A 422 -2.39 14.16 33.51
C LEU A 422 -3.03 14.99 34.63
N PRO A 423 -4.20 15.61 34.38
CA PRO A 423 -4.95 16.29 35.43
C PRO A 423 -5.19 15.37 36.63
N PRO A 424 -5.10 15.86 37.88
CA PRO A 424 -5.30 15.04 39.09
C PRO A 424 -6.65 14.31 39.14
N ALA A 425 -7.67 14.84 38.46
CA ALA A 425 -8.98 14.20 38.35
C ALA A 425 -8.98 12.92 37.50
N LEU A 426 -7.96 12.73 36.65
CA LEU A 426 -7.85 11.66 35.66
C LEU A 426 -6.68 10.70 35.92
N ALA A 427 -5.57 11.20 36.47
CA ALA A 427 -4.34 10.43 36.64
C ALA A 427 -4.56 9.15 37.47
N GLY A 428 -4.16 8.00 36.92
CA GLY A 428 -4.25 6.70 37.58
C GLY A 428 -5.67 6.12 37.67
N ARG A 429 -6.63 6.64 36.90
CA ARG A 429 -8.04 6.26 36.96
C ARG A 429 -8.53 5.68 35.64
N SER A 430 -9.52 4.80 35.74
CA SER A 430 -10.38 4.48 34.59
C SER A 430 -11.40 5.59 34.40
N VAL A 431 -11.63 6.01 33.16
CA VAL A 431 -12.51 7.14 32.82
C VAL A 431 -13.22 6.91 31.49
N VAL A 432 -14.31 7.64 31.27
CA VAL A 432 -14.96 7.78 29.96
C VAL A 432 -14.82 9.22 29.50
N GLY A 433 -14.22 9.43 28.33
CA GLY A 433 -14.07 10.75 27.71
C GLY A 433 -14.97 10.88 26.50
N VAL A 434 -15.79 11.93 26.44
CA VAL A 434 -16.50 12.34 25.22
C VAL A 434 -15.79 13.55 24.64
N ARG A 435 -15.13 13.36 23.50
CA ARG A 435 -14.39 14.39 22.77
C ARG A 435 -15.29 15.05 21.74
N PHE A 436 -15.14 16.36 21.57
CA PHE A 436 -15.98 17.14 20.68
C PHE A 436 -15.18 18.26 20.01
N VAL A 437 -15.43 18.47 18.72
CA VAL A 437 -14.97 19.64 17.99
C VAL A 437 -16.11 20.19 17.13
N TRP A 438 -16.29 21.50 17.19
CA TRP A 438 -17.32 22.25 16.51
C TRP A 438 -16.76 23.47 15.80
N THR A 439 -17.08 23.60 14.51
CA THR A 439 -16.64 24.72 13.67
C THR A 439 -17.73 25.76 13.39
N GLY A 440 -18.89 25.66 14.04
CA GLY A 440 -19.97 26.63 13.93
C GLY A 440 -19.94 27.67 15.06
N GLY A 441 -21.05 28.39 15.27
CA GLY A 441 -21.15 29.40 16.32
C GLY A 441 -21.05 28.79 17.73
N THR A 442 -20.22 29.38 18.61
CA THR A 442 -19.94 28.87 19.96
C THR A 442 -21.22 28.58 20.75
N GLY A 443 -22.17 29.51 20.79
CA GLY A 443 -23.42 29.34 21.53
C GLY A 443 -24.25 28.13 21.06
N ASP A 444 -24.20 27.78 19.77
CA ASP A 444 -24.90 26.60 19.25
C ASP A 444 -24.19 25.31 19.69
N GLY A 445 -22.86 25.30 19.64
CA GLY A 445 -22.04 24.17 20.10
C GLY A 445 -22.19 23.91 21.60
N GLU A 446 -22.25 24.97 22.42
CA GLU A 446 -22.52 24.86 23.85
C GLU A 446 -23.88 24.20 24.13
N ARG A 447 -24.94 24.61 23.40
CA ARG A 447 -26.28 24.02 23.49
C ARG A 447 -26.30 22.55 23.04
N LEU A 448 -25.52 22.20 22.02
CA LEU A 448 -25.39 20.80 21.59
C LEU A 448 -24.81 19.93 22.70
N LEU A 449 -23.93 20.46 23.56
CA LEU A 449 -23.28 19.69 24.64
C LEU A 449 -24.07 19.63 25.95
N GLU A 450 -25.07 20.49 26.15
CA GLU A 450 -25.93 20.50 27.36
C GLU A 450 -26.43 19.09 27.75
N PRO A 451 -27.00 18.28 26.83
CA PRO A 451 -27.40 16.89 27.08
C PRO A 451 -26.36 15.95 27.72
N LEU A 452 -25.06 16.21 27.50
CA LEU A 452 -23.95 15.43 28.05
C LEU A 452 -23.42 16.06 29.34
N ARG A 453 -23.41 17.39 29.45
CA ARG A 453 -23.02 18.08 30.70
C ARG A 453 -23.98 17.82 31.85
N GLU A 454 -25.27 17.63 31.56
CA GLU A 454 -26.28 17.19 32.54
C GLU A 454 -25.93 15.87 33.23
N LEU A 455 -25.05 15.05 32.63
CA LEU A 455 -24.57 13.80 33.25
C LEU A 455 -23.51 14.02 34.34
N ALA A 456 -23.13 15.28 34.60
CA ALA A 456 -22.15 15.73 35.59
C ALA A 456 -20.73 15.16 35.34
N PRO A 457 -20.00 15.67 34.33
CA PRO A 457 -18.61 15.29 34.12
C PRO A 457 -17.73 15.68 35.33
N VAL A 458 -16.71 14.88 35.60
CA VAL A 458 -15.69 15.15 36.63
C VAL A 458 -14.68 16.21 36.17
N LEU A 459 -14.55 16.39 34.86
CA LEU A 459 -13.74 17.44 34.23
C LEU A 459 -14.35 17.81 32.88
N ASP A 460 -14.56 19.10 32.64
CA ASP A 460 -14.97 19.67 31.36
C ASP A 460 -13.83 20.55 30.84
N THR A 461 -13.26 20.19 29.71
CA THR A 461 -12.21 20.97 29.04
C THR A 461 -12.68 21.64 27.75
N VAL A 462 -13.97 21.57 27.43
CA VAL A 462 -14.50 22.18 26.22
C VAL A 462 -14.45 23.70 26.34
N ALA A 463 -13.74 24.33 25.41
CA ALA A 463 -13.62 25.78 25.33
C ALA A 463 -13.41 26.23 23.88
N VAL A 464 -13.61 27.53 23.63
CA VAL A 464 -13.10 28.14 22.39
C VAL A 464 -11.58 28.11 22.46
N MET A 465 -10.96 27.54 21.44
CA MET A 465 -9.51 27.33 21.38
C MET A 465 -8.96 27.66 19.99
N PRO A 466 -7.72 28.18 19.89
CA PRO A 466 -7.05 28.32 18.61
C PRO A 466 -6.93 26.96 17.92
N TYR A 467 -7.10 26.92 16.60
CA TYR A 467 -6.96 25.68 15.83
C TYR A 467 -5.58 25.03 16.01
N ALA A 468 -4.54 25.84 16.23
CA ALA A 468 -3.20 25.34 16.50
C ALA A 468 -3.11 24.37 17.69
N ALA A 469 -4.06 24.47 18.65
CA ALA A 469 -4.12 23.61 19.81
C ALA A 469 -4.94 22.32 19.59
N ILE A 470 -5.48 22.06 18.38
CA ILE A 470 -6.44 20.98 18.09
C ILE A 470 -6.03 19.59 18.59
N GLY A 471 -4.73 19.30 18.66
CA GLY A 471 -4.21 18.04 19.20
C GLY A 471 -4.57 17.79 20.68
N SER A 472 -4.81 18.85 21.46
CA SER A 472 -5.18 18.72 22.88
C SER A 472 -6.56 18.10 23.11
N VAL A 473 -7.43 18.09 22.09
CA VAL A 473 -8.76 17.47 22.17
C VAL A 473 -8.65 15.96 22.41
N HIS A 474 -7.68 15.31 21.77
CA HIS A 474 -7.45 13.87 21.94
C HIS A 474 -6.35 13.58 22.96
N ALA A 475 -5.33 14.44 23.02
CA ALA A 475 -4.14 14.27 23.86
C ALA A 475 -3.47 12.90 23.65
N ASP A 476 -3.33 12.51 22.38
CA ASP A 476 -2.72 11.24 22.00
C ASP A 476 -1.24 11.19 22.44
N PRO A 477 -0.71 10.00 22.81
CA PRO A 477 0.70 9.85 23.17
C PRO A 477 1.64 10.32 22.06
N THR A 478 2.66 11.10 22.44
CA THR A 478 3.65 11.63 21.49
C THR A 478 4.90 10.76 21.38
N ASP A 479 5.23 10.03 22.44
CA ASP A 479 6.44 9.20 22.52
C ASP A 479 6.22 7.81 21.93
N PRO A 480 7.26 7.20 21.32
CA PRO A 480 7.22 5.81 20.87
C PRO A 480 6.85 4.84 22.01
N VAL A 481 5.89 3.96 21.76
CA VAL A 481 5.42 2.98 22.74
C VAL A 481 5.27 1.59 22.10
N PRO A 482 5.42 0.50 22.89
CA PRO A 482 5.12 -0.84 22.41
C PRO A 482 3.61 -1.03 22.34
N ALA A 483 2.97 -0.52 21.29
CA ALA A 483 1.53 -0.53 21.14
C ALA A 483 1.04 -1.79 20.41
N THR A 484 -0.10 -2.31 20.85
CA THR A 484 -0.95 -3.22 20.08
C THR A 484 -2.26 -2.52 19.77
N GLU A 485 -2.65 -2.54 18.50
CA GLU A 485 -3.86 -1.87 18.04
C GLU A 485 -4.76 -2.86 17.28
N ARG A 486 -6.07 -2.78 17.52
CA ARG A 486 -7.10 -3.39 16.68
C ARG A 486 -8.09 -2.32 16.28
N SER A 487 -8.68 -2.50 15.12
CA SER A 487 -9.55 -1.52 14.50
C SER A 487 -10.55 -2.21 13.60
N GLY A 488 -11.74 -1.64 13.59
CA GLY A 488 -12.86 -2.06 12.76
C GLY A 488 -13.73 -0.87 12.40
N LEU A 489 -14.72 -1.14 11.57
CA LEU A 489 -15.75 -0.18 11.20
C LEU A 489 -17.10 -0.71 11.67
N LEU A 490 -18.00 0.19 12.05
CA LEU A 490 -19.39 -0.15 12.34
C LEU A 490 -20.30 0.58 11.36
N THR A 491 -21.38 -0.07 10.96
CA THR A 491 -22.44 0.54 10.16
C THR A 491 -23.30 1.43 11.05
N GLU A 492 -23.64 0.94 12.23
CA GLU A 492 -24.49 1.61 13.22
C GLU A 492 -24.04 1.26 14.65
N LEU A 493 -24.58 1.98 15.63
CA LEU A 493 -24.30 1.76 17.06
C LEU A 493 -25.60 1.75 17.88
N PRO A 494 -26.46 0.73 17.72
CA PRO A 494 -27.68 0.60 18.51
C PRO A 494 -27.36 0.29 19.99
N PRO A 495 -28.34 0.43 20.90
CA PRO A 495 -28.15 0.13 22.33
C PRO A 495 -27.52 -1.25 22.60
N ALA A 496 -27.91 -2.28 21.84
CA ALA A 496 -27.34 -3.62 22.00
C ALA A 496 -25.84 -3.70 21.67
N ALA A 497 -25.35 -2.88 20.72
CA ALA A 497 -23.93 -2.78 20.41
C ALA A 497 -23.16 -2.09 21.54
N VAL A 498 -23.75 -1.06 22.15
CA VAL A 498 -23.21 -0.38 23.33
C VAL A 498 -23.08 -1.36 24.50
N ASP A 499 -24.12 -2.15 24.77
CA ASP A 499 -24.10 -3.16 25.84
C ASP A 499 -23.06 -4.26 25.59
N ALA A 500 -22.95 -4.74 24.34
CA ALA A 500 -21.95 -5.73 23.95
C ALA A 500 -20.51 -5.21 24.13
N LEU A 501 -20.24 -3.96 23.74
CA LEU A 501 -18.95 -3.32 23.95
C LEU A 501 -18.61 -3.19 25.45
N LEU A 502 -19.56 -2.71 26.25
CA LEU A 502 -19.35 -2.52 27.69
C LEU A 502 -19.10 -3.85 28.42
N ALA A 503 -19.68 -4.96 27.96
CA ALA A 503 -19.44 -6.28 28.54
C ALA A 503 -17.96 -6.70 28.44
N VAL A 504 -17.24 -6.27 27.39
CA VAL A 504 -15.84 -6.67 27.15
C VAL A 504 -14.82 -5.56 27.43
N ALA A 505 -15.22 -4.28 27.38
CA ALA A 505 -14.33 -3.13 27.57
C ALA A 505 -14.78 -2.14 28.65
N GLY A 506 -15.92 -2.39 29.30
CA GLY A 506 -16.41 -1.56 30.40
C GLY A 506 -15.56 -1.67 31.67
N PRO A 507 -15.83 -0.83 32.68
CA PRO A 507 -15.05 -0.77 33.92
C PRO A 507 -14.89 -2.12 34.63
N ASP A 508 -15.93 -2.95 34.60
CA ASP A 508 -15.96 -4.23 35.32
C ASP A 508 -15.48 -5.43 34.47
N SER A 509 -15.06 -5.21 33.22
CA SER A 509 -14.72 -6.31 32.30
C SER A 509 -13.35 -6.94 32.59
N GLY A 510 -12.50 -6.28 33.37
CA GLY A 510 -11.12 -6.69 33.60
C GLY A 510 -10.23 -6.57 32.35
N THR A 511 -10.64 -5.79 31.35
CA THR A 511 -9.89 -5.63 30.11
C THR A 511 -8.48 -5.06 30.36
N PRO A 512 -7.44 -5.58 29.68
CA PRO A 512 -6.09 -5.01 29.72
C PRO A 512 -5.88 -3.89 28.71
N LEU A 513 -6.91 -3.47 27.97
CA LEU A 513 -6.82 -2.40 26.99
C LEU A 513 -6.62 -1.05 27.69
N LEU A 514 -5.66 -0.28 27.18
CA LEU A 514 -5.40 1.09 27.61
C LEU A 514 -6.56 2.01 27.19
N ALA A 515 -7.06 1.82 25.97
CA ALA A 515 -8.18 2.58 25.45
C ALA A 515 -9.02 1.79 24.44
N VAL A 516 -10.33 2.06 24.44
CA VAL A 516 -11.24 1.73 23.35
C VAL A 516 -11.96 2.99 22.91
N GLU A 517 -11.71 3.42 21.68
CA GLU A 517 -12.33 4.60 21.06
C GLU A 517 -13.38 4.19 20.03
N LEU A 518 -14.56 4.79 20.14
CA LEU A 518 -15.54 4.88 19.06
C LEU A 518 -15.53 6.31 18.52
N ARG A 519 -15.30 6.48 17.22
CA ARG A 519 -15.36 7.78 16.55
C ARG A 519 -16.48 7.80 15.55
N GLN A 520 -17.29 8.85 15.59
CA GLN A 520 -18.37 9.05 14.63
C GLN A 520 -17.79 9.47 13.27
N LEU A 521 -18.25 8.80 12.22
CA LEU A 521 -17.97 9.13 10.82
C LEU A 521 -19.21 9.80 10.17
N GLY A 522 -19.38 9.67 8.86
CA GLY A 522 -20.45 10.36 8.12
C GLY A 522 -20.12 11.82 7.81
N GLY A 523 -21.15 12.63 7.56
CA GLY A 523 -20.97 14.02 7.13
C GLY A 523 -20.16 14.10 5.83
N ALA A 524 -19.17 14.99 5.77
CA ALA A 524 -18.28 15.13 4.63
C ALA A 524 -17.41 13.89 4.37
N VAL A 525 -17.25 12.96 5.34
CA VAL A 525 -16.57 11.67 5.10
C VAL A 525 -17.33 10.82 4.09
N ALA A 526 -18.66 10.75 4.25
CA ALA A 526 -19.56 9.97 3.40
C ALA A 526 -19.92 10.69 2.08
N ALA A 527 -19.62 11.98 1.98
CA ALA A 527 -19.88 12.75 0.77
C ALA A 527 -18.98 12.30 -0.38
N ALA A 528 -19.48 12.43 -1.61
CA ALA A 528 -18.68 12.21 -2.80
C ALA A 528 -17.57 13.28 -2.88
N PRO A 529 -16.30 12.88 -3.01
CA PRO A 529 -15.21 13.83 -3.13
C PRO A 529 -15.24 14.54 -4.49
N ALA A 530 -14.72 15.77 -4.56
CA ALA A 530 -14.60 16.52 -5.82
C ALA A 530 -13.80 15.75 -6.89
N HIS A 531 -12.75 15.04 -6.44
CA HIS A 531 -12.00 14.11 -7.27
C HIS A 531 -12.06 12.71 -6.66
N PRO A 532 -12.46 11.66 -7.40
CA PRO A 532 -12.50 10.28 -6.90
C PRO A 532 -11.17 9.85 -6.29
N SER A 533 -11.21 9.05 -5.22
CA SER A 533 -10.02 8.50 -4.57
C SER A 533 -10.14 7.00 -4.33
N ALA A 534 -9.04 6.35 -3.95
CA ALA A 534 -9.01 4.91 -3.65
C ALA A 534 -9.56 4.56 -2.25
N LEU A 535 -10.08 5.54 -1.50
CA LEU A 535 -10.70 5.33 -0.20
C LEU A 535 -12.15 4.83 -0.36
N CYS A 536 -12.41 3.55 -0.08
CA CYS A 536 -13.69 2.88 -0.36
C CYS A 536 -14.77 3.11 0.71
N HIS A 537 -14.50 2.71 1.96
CA HIS A 537 -15.50 2.53 3.02
C HIS A 537 -15.92 3.83 3.71
N ARG A 538 -16.28 4.83 2.91
CA ARG A 538 -16.72 6.17 3.33
C ARG A 538 -18.11 6.16 3.97
N ASP A 539 -18.87 5.11 3.72
CA ASP A 539 -20.23 4.87 4.17
C ASP A 539 -20.33 4.29 5.59
N ALA A 540 -19.20 3.89 6.21
CA ALA A 540 -19.18 3.45 7.59
C ALA A 540 -19.67 4.56 8.54
N GLY A 541 -20.48 4.19 9.55
CA GLY A 541 -21.01 5.10 10.55
C GLY A 541 -20.00 5.44 11.66
N PHE A 542 -19.13 4.49 12.01
CA PHE A 542 -18.15 4.66 13.08
C PHE A 542 -16.85 3.92 12.80
N THR A 543 -15.73 4.41 13.37
CA THR A 543 -14.52 3.60 13.58
C THR A 543 -14.47 3.10 15.01
N VAL A 544 -14.02 1.87 15.20
CA VAL A 544 -13.58 1.34 16.50
C VAL A 544 -12.07 1.23 16.46
N LEU A 545 -11.39 1.74 17.49
CA LEU A 545 -9.95 1.57 17.70
C LEU A 545 -9.70 1.10 19.12
N THR A 546 -8.99 -0.01 19.28
CA THR A 546 -8.50 -0.47 20.58
C THR A 546 -7.01 -0.23 20.63
N LEU A 547 -6.52 0.21 21.79
CA LEU A 547 -5.11 0.41 22.07
C LEU A 547 -4.76 -0.32 23.36
N GLY A 548 -3.64 -1.05 23.35
CA GLY A 548 -3.02 -1.59 24.55
C GLY A 548 -1.51 -1.63 24.42
N LEU A 549 -0.84 -2.02 25.51
CA LEU A 549 0.62 -2.10 25.56
C LEU A 549 1.08 -3.56 25.46
N ALA A 550 2.03 -3.84 24.57
CA ALA A 550 2.68 -5.13 24.40
C ALA A 550 3.93 -5.22 25.29
N LEU A 551 3.72 -5.32 26.60
CA LEU A 551 4.79 -5.44 27.59
C LEU A 551 5.06 -6.91 27.95
N PRO A 552 6.32 -7.32 28.16
CA PRO A 552 6.64 -8.68 28.60
C PRO A 552 5.90 -9.05 29.91
N GLY A 553 5.18 -10.17 29.90
CA GLY A 553 4.44 -10.67 31.06
C GLY A 553 3.11 -9.97 31.36
N ALA A 554 2.73 -8.94 30.57
CA ALA A 554 1.41 -8.33 30.67
C ALA A 554 0.33 -9.21 30.01
N PRO A 555 -0.95 -9.06 30.38
CA PRO A 555 -2.04 -9.73 29.67
C PRO A 555 -2.07 -9.36 28.19
N ASP A 556 -2.55 -10.27 27.35
CA ASP A 556 -2.58 -10.08 25.89
C ASP A 556 -3.64 -9.05 25.48
N ALA A 557 -3.21 -7.80 25.38
CA ALA A 557 -4.05 -6.71 24.90
C ALA A 557 -4.43 -6.84 23.42
N GLY A 558 -3.68 -7.60 22.62
CA GLY A 558 -4.05 -7.90 21.23
C GLY A 558 -5.28 -8.78 21.17
N ALA A 559 -5.31 -9.85 21.96
CA ALA A 559 -6.47 -10.73 22.10
C ALA A 559 -7.69 -10.00 22.68
N ALA A 560 -7.49 -9.12 23.66
CA ALA A 560 -8.57 -8.28 24.18
C ALA A 560 -9.14 -7.33 23.11
N GLY A 561 -8.28 -6.78 22.25
CA GLY A 561 -8.70 -5.96 21.12
C GLY A 561 -9.55 -6.72 20.10
N GLU A 562 -9.18 -7.98 19.79
CA GLU A 562 -10.00 -8.85 18.92
C GLU A 562 -11.34 -9.19 19.57
N ALA A 563 -11.37 -9.44 20.89
CA ALA A 563 -12.60 -9.71 21.62
C ALA A 563 -13.60 -8.53 21.54
N VAL A 564 -13.11 -7.28 21.51
CA VAL A 564 -13.94 -6.09 21.27
C VAL A 564 -14.55 -6.11 19.86
N LEU A 565 -13.73 -6.41 18.84
CA LEU A 565 -14.22 -6.47 17.46
C LEU A 565 -15.24 -7.61 17.27
N ASP A 566 -14.99 -8.76 17.89
CA ASP A 566 -15.89 -9.92 17.87
C ASP A 566 -17.22 -9.63 18.59
N ALA A 567 -17.19 -8.93 19.72
CA ALA A 567 -18.41 -8.52 20.43
C ALA A 567 -19.28 -7.57 19.60
N LEU A 568 -18.67 -6.81 18.68
CA LEU A 568 -19.35 -5.85 17.81
C LEU A 568 -19.66 -6.39 16.41
N ARG A 569 -19.34 -7.65 16.13
CA ARG A 569 -19.39 -8.23 14.78
C ARG A 569 -20.75 -8.09 14.10
N ASP A 570 -21.84 -8.18 14.85
CA ASP A 570 -23.20 -8.19 14.31
C ASP A 570 -23.62 -6.81 13.75
N TRP A 571 -22.92 -5.73 14.15
CA TRP A 571 -23.09 -4.36 13.66
C TRP A 571 -21.89 -3.85 12.84
N SER A 572 -20.94 -4.73 12.57
CA SER A 572 -19.70 -4.38 11.87
C SER A 572 -19.96 -4.05 10.40
N HIS A 573 -19.21 -3.06 9.92
CA HIS A 573 -19.04 -2.82 8.50
C HIS A 573 -17.87 -3.70 8.02
N PRO A 574 -17.98 -4.41 6.89
CA PRO A 574 -17.01 -5.43 6.47
C PRO A 574 -15.64 -4.86 6.06
N GLY A 575 -15.59 -3.56 5.79
CA GLY A 575 -14.39 -2.84 5.36
C GLY A 575 -13.41 -2.49 6.49
N ALA A 576 -12.28 -1.91 6.10
CA ALA A 576 -11.29 -1.33 7.01
C ALA A 576 -10.69 -0.05 6.42
N LEU A 577 -10.06 0.79 7.24
CA LEU A 577 -9.41 2.01 6.74
C LEU A 577 -7.89 1.82 6.63
N PRO A 578 -7.24 2.28 5.54
CA PRO A 578 -5.81 2.01 5.31
C PRO A 578 -4.87 2.53 6.40
N ASN A 579 -5.19 3.67 7.02
CA ASN A 579 -4.41 4.22 8.15
C ASN A 579 -4.51 3.37 9.42
N PHE A 580 -5.60 2.61 9.58
CA PHE A 580 -5.89 1.83 10.79
C PHE A 580 -5.76 0.32 10.57
N ALA A 581 -5.49 -0.13 9.35
CA ALA A 581 -5.22 -1.54 9.01
C ALA A 581 -3.80 -1.95 9.44
N GLY A 582 -3.52 -1.80 10.73
CA GLY A 582 -2.29 -2.18 11.41
C GLY A 582 -1.93 -3.67 11.25
N GLY A 583 -0.64 -3.98 11.37
CA GLY A 583 -0.13 -5.37 11.37
C GLY A 583 0.44 -5.84 10.02
N ASP A 584 0.82 -7.11 10.01
CA ASP A 584 1.41 -7.84 8.87
C ASP A 584 0.40 -8.76 8.16
N ASP A 585 -0.86 -8.80 8.61
CA ASP A 585 -1.93 -9.61 8.00
C ASP A 585 -2.40 -9.02 6.65
N PRO A 586 -2.08 -9.65 5.51
CA PRO A 586 -2.51 -9.18 4.20
C PRO A 586 -4.03 -9.25 4.01
N ALA A 587 -4.72 -10.19 4.68
CA ALA A 587 -6.16 -10.32 4.57
C ALA A 587 -6.88 -9.12 5.18
N ARG A 588 -6.36 -8.61 6.30
CA ARG A 588 -6.86 -7.37 6.94
C ARG A 588 -6.65 -6.14 6.08
N PHE A 589 -5.48 -6.01 5.46
CA PHE A 589 -5.24 -4.89 4.55
C PHE A 589 -6.08 -4.97 3.27
N ALA A 590 -6.33 -6.18 2.75
CA ALA A 590 -7.18 -6.37 1.57
C ALA A 590 -8.62 -5.89 1.78
N ARG A 591 -9.14 -5.96 3.02
CA ARG A 591 -10.46 -5.41 3.40
C ARG A 591 -10.54 -3.89 3.30
N CYS A 592 -9.42 -3.18 3.13
CA CYS A 592 -9.46 -1.74 2.90
C CYS A 592 -10.09 -1.32 1.57
N TYR A 593 -10.20 -2.25 0.64
CA TYR A 593 -10.62 -1.95 -0.74
C TYR A 593 -11.67 -2.92 -1.21
N ASP A 594 -12.68 -2.41 -1.91
CA ASP A 594 -13.57 -3.23 -2.74
C ASP A 594 -12.79 -3.87 -3.92
N ASP A 595 -13.44 -4.80 -4.62
CA ASP A 595 -12.79 -5.57 -5.68
C ASP A 595 -12.36 -4.71 -6.89
N GLU A 596 -13.11 -3.65 -7.20
CA GLU A 596 -12.82 -2.73 -8.30
C GLU A 596 -11.57 -1.90 -7.99
N THR A 597 -11.57 -1.24 -6.83
CA THR A 597 -10.46 -0.44 -6.32
C THR A 597 -9.21 -1.30 -6.17
N ARG A 598 -9.35 -2.52 -5.63
CA ARG A 598 -8.23 -3.46 -5.49
C ARG A 598 -7.63 -3.83 -6.85
N THR A 599 -8.49 -4.05 -7.85
CA THR A 599 -8.05 -4.37 -9.21
C THR A 599 -7.33 -3.19 -9.84
N ARG A 600 -7.90 -1.98 -9.76
CA ARG A 600 -7.28 -0.77 -10.31
C ARG A 600 -5.95 -0.43 -9.63
N LEU A 601 -5.86 -0.53 -8.30
CA LEU A 601 -4.59 -0.31 -7.58
C LEU A 601 -3.51 -1.30 -8.00
N ARG A 602 -3.87 -2.57 -8.20
CA ARG A 602 -2.94 -3.60 -8.69
C ARG A 602 -2.45 -3.30 -10.11
N ASP A 603 -3.35 -2.95 -11.01
CA ASP A 603 -3.00 -2.63 -12.41
C ASP A 603 -2.08 -1.41 -12.49
N LEU A 604 -2.33 -0.39 -11.67
CA LEU A 604 -1.44 0.77 -11.53
C LEU A 604 -0.10 0.38 -10.89
N GLY A 605 -0.10 -0.49 -9.88
CA GLY A 605 1.12 -1.03 -9.28
C GLY A 605 2.01 -1.75 -10.30
N ASP A 606 1.42 -2.58 -11.16
CA ASP A 606 2.15 -3.28 -12.22
C ASP A 606 2.68 -2.32 -13.30
N ARG A 607 1.95 -1.22 -13.58
CA ARG A 607 2.37 -0.17 -14.51
C ARG A 607 3.55 0.65 -13.99
N TYR A 608 3.46 1.15 -12.76
CA TYR A 608 4.42 2.12 -12.20
C TYR A 608 5.59 1.46 -11.45
N ASP A 609 5.55 0.14 -11.26
CA ASP A 609 6.59 -0.61 -10.56
C ASP A 609 6.71 -2.04 -11.10
N ARG A 610 7.06 -2.12 -12.39
CA ARG A 610 7.27 -3.38 -13.14
C ARG A 610 8.26 -4.35 -12.50
N HIS A 611 9.18 -3.84 -11.67
CA HIS A 611 10.21 -4.65 -11.00
C HIS A 611 9.82 -5.01 -9.56
N ARG A 612 8.63 -4.61 -9.12
CA ARG A 612 8.07 -4.87 -7.78
C ARG A 612 8.98 -4.35 -6.65
N VAL A 613 9.70 -3.26 -6.90
CA VAL A 613 10.60 -2.64 -5.92
C VAL A 613 9.81 -2.11 -4.73
N LEU A 614 8.60 -1.62 -4.94
CA LEU A 614 7.75 -1.09 -3.87
C LEU A 614 6.90 -2.16 -3.20
N ALA A 615 7.06 -3.45 -3.53
CA ALA A 615 6.25 -4.52 -2.99
C ALA A 615 6.66 -4.92 -1.55
N THR A 616 6.59 -3.96 -0.62
CA THR A 616 6.90 -4.14 0.81
C THR A 616 5.68 -3.89 1.69
N GLY A 617 5.39 -4.81 2.62
CA GLY A 617 4.32 -4.64 3.60
C GLY A 617 2.92 -4.46 2.99
N ARG A 618 2.26 -3.34 3.32
CA ARG A 618 0.87 -3.00 2.97
C ARG A 618 0.72 -2.48 1.54
N VAL A 619 0.84 -3.39 0.57
CA VAL A 619 0.61 -3.10 -0.84
C VAL A 619 -0.53 -3.94 -1.41
N VAL A 620 -1.29 -3.36 -2.34
CA VAL A 620 -2.37 -4.07 -3.05
C VAL A 620 -1.79 -4.72 -4.30
N ARG A 621 -1.14 -5.87 -4.14
CA ARG A 621 -0.59 -6.67 -5.26
C ARG A 621 -0.80 -8.16 -5.04
N GLY A 622 -0.93 -8.90 -6.14
CA GLY A 622 -1.04 -10.36 -6.16
C GLY A 622 0.30 -11.06 -6.16
#